data_AF-A0A7K2X205-F1
#
_entry.id   AF-A0A7K2X205-F1
#
_cell.length_a   1.000
_cell.length_b   1.000
_cell.length_c   1.000
_cell.angle_alpha   90.00
_cell.angle_beta   90.00
_cell.angle_gamma   90.00
#
_symmetry.space_group_name_H-M   'P 1'
#
loop_
_entity.id
_entity.type
_entity.pdbx_description
1 polymer ?
#
loop_
_entity_poly.entity_id
_entity_poly.type
_entity_poly.pdbx_seq_one_letter_code
_entity_poly.pdbx_strand_id
1 'polypeptide(L)'
;MAGLDVAAAVAAAVAALGAAAALLYRWARSLRRVVRGLGDFLEDWAGVEGRPGVPERPGVMQRLSSLEEKAAVIKHEVRPNSGSSLRDAVDRVDARTAHLDKPE
;
A
#
# COMPACT_ATOMS: atom_id res chain seq x y z
N MET A 1 -50.80 6.27 41.91
CA MET A 1 -49.36 6.59 41.73
C MET A 1 -48.57 5.39 41.21
N ALA A 2 -48.67 4.18 41.80
CA ALA A 2 -47.89 3.00 41.40
C ALA A 2 -47.91 2.61 39.90
N GLY A 3 -49.00 2.80 39.17
CA GLY A 3 -49.08 2.44 37.73
C GLY A 3 -48.26 3.36 36.80
N LEU A 4 -48.07 4.63 37.19
CA LEU A 4 -47.27 5.59 36.42
C LEU A 4 -45.77 5.29 36.55
N ASP A 5 -45.32 4.88 37.73
CA ASP A 5 -43.92 4.51 37.99
C ASP A 5 -43.51 3.25 37.22
N VAL A 6 -44.39 2.25 37.16
CA VAL A 6 -44.17 1.03 36.37
C VAL A 6 -44.08 1.34 34.87
N ALA A 7 -45.00 2.17 34.36
CA ALA A 7 -44.97 2.57 32.96
C ALA A 7 -43.69 3.36 32.60
N ALA A 8 -43.25 4.25 33.50
CA ALA A 8 -41.99 4.98 33.34
C ALA A 8 -40.77 4.05 33.35
N ALA A 9 -40.73 3.06 34.25
CA ALA A 9 -39.65 2.08 34.32
C ALA A 9 -39.55 1.22 33.05
N VAL A 10 -40.70 0.75 32.53
CA VAL A 10 -40.74 -0.01 31.27
C VAL A 10 -40.28 0.85 30.09
N ALA A 11 -40.75 2.09 30.01
CA ALA A 11 -40.33 3.03 28.95
C ALA A 11 -38.82 3.29 28.98
N ALA A 12 -38.25 3.49 30.19
CA ALA A 12 -36.82 3.68 30.36
C ALA A 12 -36.00 2.44 29.95
N ALA A 13 -36.47 1.24 30.31
CA ALA A 13 -35.81 -0.01 29.92
C ALA A 13 -35.83 -0.21 28.39
N VAL A 14 -36.96 0.05 27.73
CA VAL A 14 -37.06 -0.04 26.27
C VAL A 14 -36.16 0.98 25.59
N ALA A 15 -36.12 2.22 26.09
CA ALA A 15 -35.23 3.25 25.56
C ALA A 15 -33.75 2.87 25.72
N ALA A 16 -33.36 2.33 26.87
CA ALA A 16 -31.99 1.88 27.12
C ALA A 16 -31.58 0.72 26.20
N LEU A 17 -32.45 -0.27 26.01
CA LEU A 17 -32.22 -1.38 25.09
C LEU A 17 -32.14 -0.91 23.63
N GLY A 18 -33.03 0.01 23.23
CA GLY A 18 -33.01 0.63 21.91
C GLY A 18 -31.70 1.39 21.65
N ALA A 19 -31.25 2.18 22.62
CA ALA A 19 -29.98 2.90 22.54
C ALA A 19 -28.78 1.94 22.44
N ALA A 20 -28.76 0.88 23.25
CA ALA A 20 -27.71 -0.13 23.21
C ALA A 20 -27.68 -0.85 21.84
N ALA A 21 -28.84 -1.26 21.32
CA ALA A 21 -28.96 -1.88 20.00
C ALA A 21 -28.49 -0.94 18.88
N ALA A 22 -28.85 0.34 18.93
CA ALA A 22 -28.42 1.34 17.95
C ALA A 22 -26.89 1.53 17.98
N LEU A 23 -26.29 1.58 19.17
CA LEU A 23 -24.83 1.67 19.32
C LEU A 23 -24.13 0.43 18.77
N LEU A 24 -24.64 -0.77 19.09
CA LEU A 24 -24.13 -2.03 18.57
C LEU A 24 -24.23 -2.10 17.04
N TYR A 25 -25.36 -1.70 16.47
CA TYR A 25 -25.55 -1.66 15.03
C TYR A 25 -24.54 -0.71 14.36
N ARG A 26 -24.35 0.49 14.93
CA ARG A 26 -23.39 1.47 14.41
C ARG A 26 -21.97 0.93 14.47
N TRP A 27 -21.60 0.27 15.56
CA TRP A 27 -20.32 -0.40 15.72
C TRP A 27 -20.12 -1.53 14.71
N ALA A 28 -21.08 -2.44 14.59
CA ALA A 28 -21.03 -3.54 13.65
C ALA A 28 -20.90 -3.04 12.20
N ARG A 29 -21.62 -1.97 11.84
CA ARG A 29 -21.51 -1.34 10.51
C ARG A 29 -20.12 -0.74 10.28
N SER A 30 -19.52 -0.11 11.28
CA SER A 30 -18.16 0.43 11.18
C SER A 30 -17.14 -0.70 11.01
N LEU A 31 -17.22 -1.73 11.86
CA LEU A 31 -16.32 -2.87 11.83
C LEU A 31 -16.36 -3.61 10.50
N ARG A 32 -17.55 -3.78 9.91
CA ARG A 32 -17.69 -4.38 8.57
C ARG A 32 -16.93 -3.61 7.48
N ARG A 33 -16.81 -2.28 7.57
CA ARG A 33 -16.02 -1.51 6.60
C ARG A 33 -14.54 -1.77 6.78
N VAL A 34 -14.07 -1.80 8.03
CA VAL A 34 -12.67 -2.06 8.35
C VAL A 34 -12.26 -3.46 7.91
N VAL A 35 -13.08 -4.48 8.21
CA VAL A 35 -12.80 -5.87 7.83
C VAL A 35 -12.72 -6.03 6.31
N ARG A 36 -13.60 -5.35 5.55
CA ARG A 36 -13.52 -5.37 4.07
C ARG A 36 -12.23 -4.74 3.57
N GLY A 37 -11.86 -3.56 4.08
CA GLY A 37 -10.61 -2.90 3.69
C GLY A 37 -9.36 -3.70 4.02
N LEU A 38 -9.38 -4.46 5.12
CA LEU A 38 -8.30 -5.40 5.44
C LEU A 38 -8.22 -6.56 4.44
N GLY A 39 -9.35 -7.06 3.95
CA GLY A 39 -9.38 -8.06 2.88
C GLY A 39 -8.72 -7.55 1.61
N ASP A 40 -9.13 -6.37 1.14
CA ASP A 40 -8.57 -5.74 -0.06
C ASP A 40 -7.06 -5.47 0.10
N PHE A 41 -6.64 -5.02 1.29
CA PHE A 41 -5.22 -4.81 1.60
C PHE A 41 -4.42 -6.11 1.57
N LEU A 42 -4.93 -7.19 2.17
CA LEU A 42 -4.26 -8.49 2.18
C LEU A 42 -4.18 -9.08 0.77
N GLU A 43 -5.22 -8.91 -0.04
CA GLU A 43 -5.23 -9.34 -1.44
C GLU A 43 -4.17 -8.56 -2.26
N ASP A 44 -4.07 -7.24 -2.10
CA ASP A 44 -3.02 -6.46 -2.75
C ASP A 44 -1.61 -6.84 -2.25
N TRP A 45 -1.47 -7.16 -0.97
CA TRP A 45 -0.20 -7.57 -0.37
C TRP A 45 0.28 -8.93 -0.89
N ALA A 46 -0.61 -9.93 -0.88
CA ALA A 46 -0.33 -11.29 -1.35
C ALA A 46 -0.24 -11.36 -2.88
N GLY A 47 -1.05 -10.58 -3.58
CA GLY A 47 -1.27 -10.68 -5.01
C GLY A 47 -2.48 -11.55 -5.35
N VAL A 48 -2.86 -11.52 -6.62
CA VAL A 48 -3.99 -12.27 -7.18
C VAL A 48 -3.48 -13.15 -8.31
N GLU A 49 -3.72 -14.45 -8.19
CA GLU A 49 -3.36 -15.40 -9.24
C GLU A 49 -4.13 -15.12 -10.54
N GLY A 50 -3.45 -15.33 -11.67
CA GLY A 50 -4.08 -15.21 -12.98
C GLY A 50 -5.20 -16.24 -13.16
N ARG A 51 -6.24 -15.86 -13.87
CA ARG A 51 -7.36 -16.75 -14.25
C ARG A 51 -7.57 -16.69 -15.77
N PRO A 52 -8.28 -17.64 -16.40
CA PRO A 52 -8.44 -17.64 -17.86
C PRO A 52 -8.95 -16.28 -18.38
N GLY A 53 -8.14 -15.64 -19.24
CA GLY A 53 -8.44 -14.32 -19.81
C GLY A 53 -8.11 -13.11 -18.91
N VAL A 54 -7.59 -13.29 -17.70
CA VAL A 54 -7.17 -12.20 -16.80
C VAL A 54 -5.75 -12.48 -16.30
N PRO A 55 -4.78 -11.60 -16.60
CA PRO A 55 -3.40 -11.77 -16.14
C PRO A 55 -3.32 -11.69 -14.61
N GLU A 56 -2.30 -12.34 -14.06
CA GLU A 56 -1.99 -12.25 -12.63
C GLU A 56 -1.69 -10.81 -12.21
N ARG A 57 -2.03 -10.49 -10.96
CA ARG A 57 -1.66 -9.22 -10.33
C ARG A 57 -0.62 -9.51 -9.25
N PRO A 58 0.66 -9.18 -9.47
CA PRO A 58 1.72 -9.54 -8.54
C PRO A 58 1.57 -8.81 -7.21
N GLY A 59 1.81 -9.53 -6.12
CA GLY A 59 1.79 -9.00 -4.76
C GLY A 59 2.91 -8.00 -4.50
N VAL A 60 2.79 -7.28 -3.37
CA VAL A 60 3.74 -6.21 -3.00
C VAL A 60 5.17 -6.72 -2.88
N MET A 61 5.38 -7.89 -2.26
CA MET A 61 6.73 -8.43 -2.06
C MET A 61 7.44 -8.79 -3.37
N GLN A 62 6.69 -9.30 -4.34
CA GLN A 62 7.24 -9.62 -5.66
C GLN A 62 7.60 -8.35 -6.44
N ARG A 63 6.73 -7.33 -6.37
CA ARG A 63 6.98 -6.02 -6.96
C ARG A 63 8.19 -5.33 -6.32
N LEU A 64 8.33 -5.43 -5.00
CA LEU A 64 9.47 -4.88 -4.26
C LEU A 64 10.77 -5.57 -4.66
N SER A 65 10.79 -6.91 -4.75
CA SER A 65 11.95 -7.66 -5.23
C SER A 65 12.37 -7.23 -6.65
N SER A 66 11.42 -7.08 -7.58
CA SER A 66 11.71 -6.57 -8.93
C SER A 66 12.29 -5.14 -8.89
N LEU A 67 11.83 -4.31 -7.97
CA LEU A 67 12.34 -2.96 -7.82
C LEU A 67 13.76 -2.95 -7.24
N GLU A 68 14.05 -3.80 -6.26
CA GLU A 68 15.38 -3.96 -5.67
C GLU A 68 16.40 -4.42 -6.71
N GLU A 69 16.03 -5.39 -7.56
CA GLU A 69 16.89 -5.85 -8.66
C GLU A 69 17.19 -4.70 -9.65
N LYS A 70 16.15 -3.98 -10.09
CA LYS A 70 16.32 -2.82 -10.98
C LYS A 70 17.19 -1.74 -10.33
N ALA A 71 16.97 -1.48 -9.05
CA ALA A 71 17.77 -0.51 -8.29
C ALA A 71 19.24 -0.95 -8.17
N ALA A 72 19.50 -2.25 -8.01
CA ALA A 72 20.85 -2.80 -7.98
C ALA A 72 21.58 -2.60 -9.33
N VAL A 73 20.89 -2.87 -10.45
CA VAL A 73 21.43 -2.60 -11.80
C VAL A 73 21.73 -1.12 -11.99
N ILE A 74 20.78 -0.23 -11.67
CA ILE A 74 20.99 1.21 -11.77
C ILE A 74 22.20 1.65 -10.92
N LYS A 75 22.30 1.16 -9.69
CA LYS A 75 23.41 1.46 -8.78
C LYS A 75 24.75 0.99 -9.34
N HIS A 76 24.78 -0.15 -10.04
CA HIS A 76 25.97 -0.66 -10.71
C HIS A 76 26.42 0.28 -11.82
N GLU A 77 25.48 0.76 -12.64
CA GLU A 77 25.79 1.61 -13.80
C GLU A 77 26.19 3.05 -13.45
N VAL A 78 25.64 3.61 -12.36
CA VAL A 78 25.87 5.01 -11.98
C VAL A 78 27.07 5.21 -11.04
N ARG A 79 27.78 4.12 -10.68
CA ARG A 79 28.99 4.17 -9.88
C ARG A 79 30.21 3.80 -10.72
N PRO A 80 31.41 4.30 -10.36
CA PRO A 80 32.63 3.82 -10.98
C PRO A 80 32.76 2.31 -10.78
N ASN A 81 33.02 1.57 -11.85
CA ASN A 81 33.13 0.12 -11.83
C ASN A 81 34.22 -0.37 -12.79
N SER A 82 35.45 0.06 -12.51
CA SER A 82 36.67 -0.38 -13.19
C SER A 82 36.62 -0.26 -14.72
N GLY A 83 35.87 0.70 -15.24
CA GLY A 83 35.76 0.97 -16.69
C GLY A 83 34.53 0.38 -17.37
N SER A 84 33.74 -0.43 -16.68
CA SER A 84 32.64 -1.21 -17.28
C SER A 84 31.26 -0.57 -17.14
N SER A 85 31.09 0.42 -16.24
CA SER A 85 29.80 1.07 -16.05
C SER A 85 29.53 2.18 -17.07
N LEU A 86 28.26 2.54 -17.23
CA LEU A 86 27.84 3.72 -17.99
C LEU A 86 28.55 4.99 -17.49
N ARG A 87 28.72 5.16 -16.16
CA ARG A 87 29.47 6.30 -15.62
C ARG A 87 30.91 6.33 -16.09
N ASP A 88 31.62 5.22 -16.02
CA ASP A 88 33.01 5.15 -16.50
C ASP A 88 33.10 5.44 -18.00
N ALA A 89 32.09 5.02 -18.77
CA ALA A 89 32.01 5.33 -20.19
C ALA A 89 31.83 6.83 -20.44
N VAL A 90 31.00 7.51 -19.65
CA VAL A 90 30.83 8.97 -19.69
C VAL A 90 32.14 9.67 -19.31
N ASP A 91 32.78 9.28 -18.20
CA ASP A 91 34.04 9.87 -17.74
C ASP A 91 35.15 9.74 -18.81
N ARG A 92 35.21 8.62 -19.53
CA ARG A 92 36.13 8.45 -20.67
C ARG A 92 35.82 9.33 -21.87
N VAL A 93 34.54 9.58 -22.14
CA VAL A 93 34.12 10.46 -23.25
C VAL A 93 34.48 11.90 -22.87
N ASP A 94 34.16 12.32 -21.65
CA ASP A 94 34.47 13.65 -21.13
C ASP A 94 35.98 13.94 -21.18
N ALA A 95 36.81 13.01 -20.70
CA ALA A 95 38.27 13.12 -20.81
C ALA A 95 38.77 13.20 -22.27
N ARG A 96 38.08 12.52 -23.20
CA ARG A 96 38.37 12.59 -24.64
C ARG A 96 37.83 13.83 -25.31
N THR A 97 36.84 14.52 -24.77
CA THR A 97 36.34 15.76 -25.37
C THR A 97 36.99 17.00 -24.76
N ALA A 98 37.55 16.91 -23.56
CA ALA A 98 38.23 18.01 -22.86
C ALA A 98 39.38 18.68 -23.64
N HIS A 99 39.95 18.01 -24.64
CA HIS A 99 40.99 18.60 -25.49
C HIS A 99 40.46 19.27 -26.76
N LEU A 100 39.18 19.07 -27.11
CA LEU A 100 38.53 19.69 -28.27
C LEU A 100 38.11 21.14 -27.99
N ASP A 101 37.87 21.49 -26.73
CA ASP A 101 37.47 22.86 -26.31
C ASP A 101 38.66 23.80 -26.05
N LYS A 102 39.90 23.38 -26.34
CA LYS A 102 41.06 24.28 -26.22
C LYS A 102 41.17 25.12 -27.50
N PRO A 103 40.98 26.45 -27.43
CA PRO A 103 41.23 27.31 -28.58
C PRO A 103 42.73 27.28 -28.92
N GLU A 104 43.02 27.15 -30.20
CA GLU A 104 44.38 27.26 -30.77
C GLU A 104 45.02 28.62 -30.48
#